data_AF-A0A9D4U618-F1
#
_entry.id   AF-A0A9D4U618-F1
#
_cell.length_a   1.000
_cell.length_b   1.000
_cell.length_c   1.000
_cell.angle_alpha   90.00
_cell.angle_beta   90.00
_cell.angle_gamma   90.00
#
_symmetry.space_group_name_H-M   'P 1'
#
loop_
_entity.id
_entity.type
_entity.pdbx_description
1 polymer ?
#
loop_
_entity_poly.entity_id
_entity_poly.type
_entity_poly.pdbx_seq_one_letter_code
_entity_poly.pdbx_strand_id
1 'polypeptide(L)'
;MSGCALGYDQPPCKKLRLEAEEGGETLLIRRLGGMLNNPLLSDLCLLCKDGVKVHACRMLLMASSDVFRQMLSNGMAESSMFNSRLPEISSSALLPTLEYLYTGAITQHEMDLGTAFGVFHVATFFNLPTLEARIKLLFPILIADGSEYPAILAQHLSTLEAYGLTHLLDDVVGGIELCLRCHCCAAHPSTFLRHLSTQGMLSLADFLRSKNEHATVFSFMEYICVRSLLIWGASHISREAVDFFEKKPKQVDCYQQKRSSMQRMYRSS
;
A
#
# COMPACT_ATOMS: atom_id res chain seq x y z
N MET A 1 -55.01 -69.67 26.26
CA MET A 1 -55.38 -68.26 26.02
C MET A 1 -54.10 -67.45 26.09
N SER A 2 -53.54 -67.15 24.92
CA SER A 2 -52.31 -66.36 24.72
C SER A 2 -52.75 -64.99 24.22
N GLY A 3 -52.37 -63.93 24.93
CA GLY A 3 -52.79 -62.55 24.66
C GLY A 3 -51.59 -61.64 24.53
N CYS A 4 -51.50 -61.01 23.37
CA CYS A 4 -50.46 -60.10 22.90
C CYS A 4 -50.21 -58.89 23.81
N ALA A 5 -48.94 -58.50 23.94
CA ALA A 5 -48.55 -57.12 24.20
C ALA A 5 -47.68 -56.64 23.03
N LEU A 6 -48.24 -55.72 22.25
CA LEU A 6 -47.57 -55.04 21.13
C LEU A 6 -46.60 -53.99 21.71
N GLY A 7 -45.30 -54.28 21.65
CA GLY A 7 -44.25 -53.28 21.84
C GLY A 7 -44.09 -52.49 20.55
N TYR A 8 -44.55 -51.24 20.54
CA TYR A 8 -44.16 -50.29 19.51
C TYR A 8 -42.79 -49.73 19.86
N ASP A 9 -41.74 -50.30 19.26
CA ASP A 9 -40.40 -49.70 19.24
C ASP A 9 -40.49 -48.37 18.47
N GLN A 10 -40.31 -47.26 19.17
CA GLN A 10 -40.04 -45.98 18.52
C GLN A 10 -38.70 -46.10 17.79
N PRO A 11 -38.63 -45.80 16.47
CA PRO A 11 -37.34 -45.77 15.80
C PRO A 11 -36.49 -44.64 16.40
N PRO A 12 -35.17 -44.81 16.52
CA PRO A 12 -34.31 -43.77 17.06
C PRO A 12 -34.44 -42.55 16.14
N CYS A 13 -34.84 -41.42 16.71
CA CYS A 13 -34.78 -40.12 16.05
C CYS A 13 -33.30 -39.84 15.73
N LYS A 14 -32.86 -40.26 14.54
CA LYS A 14 -31.58 -39.85 13.98
C LYS A 14 -31.64 -38.33 13.89
N LYS A 15 -30.88 -37.63 14.74
CA LYS A 15 -30.58 -36.21 14.57
C LYS A 15 -29.98 -36.07 13.17
N LEU A 16 -30.81 -35.70 12.21
CA LEU A 16 -30.37 -35.34 10.87
C LEU A 16 -29.57 -34.05 11.01
N ARG A 17 -28.25 -34.20 11.14
CA ARG A 17 -27.32 -33.10 10.96
C ARG A 17 -27.19 -32.93 9.45
N LEU A 18 -27.91 -31.96 8.91
CA LEU A 18 -27.70 -31.50 7.54
C LEU A 18 -26.33 -30.81 7.52
N GLU A 19 -25.32 -31.52 7.05
CA GLU A 19 -24.02 -30.95 6.78
C GLU A 19 -24.10 -30.27 5.42
N ALA A 20 -23.92 -28.94 5.40
CA ALA A 20 -23.84 -28.19 4.16
C ALA A 20 -22.53 -28.58 3.44
N GLU A 21 -22.60 -28.84 2.14
CA GLU A 21 -21.48 -29.29 1.31
C GLU A 21 -20.42 -28.20 0.98
N GLU A 22 -20.46 -27.06 1.68
CA GLU A 22 -19.32 -26.16 1.81
C GLU A 22 -18.89 -26.20 3.27
N GLY A 23 -17.61 -26.51 3.54
CA GLY A 23 -17.08 -26.60 4.90
C GLY A 23 -17.56 -25.43 5.75
N GLY A 24 -18.26 -25.71 6.86
CA GLY A 24 -19.06 -24.71 7.58
C GLY A 24 -18.30 -23.44 7.98
N GLU A 25 -16.97 -23.52 8.12
CA GLU A 25 -16.06 -22.40 8.34
C GLU A 25 -16.07 -21.39 7.18
N THR A 26 -15.97 -21.85 5.93
CA THR A 26 -15.99 -21.00 4.73
C THR A 26 -17.31 -20.24 4.59
N LEU A 27 -18.43 -20.89 4.95
CA LEU A 27 -19.75 -20.26 4.93
C LEU A 27 -19.87 -19.16 5.99
N LEU A 28 -19.33 -19.38 7.20
CA LEU A 28 -19.31 -18.37 8.26
C LEU A 28 -18.43 -17.18 7.89
N ILE A 29 -17.22 -17.42 7.39
CA ILE A 29 -16.30 -16.39 6.91
C ILE A 29 -16.97 -15.52 5.84
N ARG A 30 -17.67 -16.14 4.87
CA ARG A 30 -18.41 -15.41 3.83
C ARG A 30 -19.54 -14.56 4.38
N ARG A 31 -20.28 -15.05 5.38
CA ARG A 31 -21.35 -14.28 6.04
C ARG A 31 -20.79 -13.10 6.83
N LEU A 32 -19.69 -13.29 7.54
CA LEU A 32 -18.98 -12.21 8.22
C LEU A 32 -18.51 -11.16 7.21
N GLY A 33 -17.90 -11.57 6.10
CA GLY A 33 -17.53 -10.65 5.02
C GLY A 33 -18.70 -9.80 4.51
N GLY A 34 -19.91 -10.37 4.43
CA GLY A 34 -21.13 -9.63 4.07
C GLY A 34 -21.63 -8.61 5.12
N MET A 35 -21.08 -8.64 6.35
CA MET A 35 -21.35 -7.65 7.39
C MET A 35 -20.40 -6.44 7.32
N LEU A 36 -19.32 -6.52 6.52
CA LEU A 36 -18.34 -5.46 6.37
C LEU A 36 -19.01 -4.15 5.93
N ASN A 37 -18.73 -3.06 6.67
CA ASN A 37 -19.27 -1.73 6.40
C ASN A 37 -20.80 -1.67 6.22
N ASN A 38 -21.53 -2.54 6.91
CA ASN A 38 -22.99 -2.62 6.85
C ASN A 38 -23.62 -1.90 8.04
N PRO A 39 -24.32 -0.76 7.86
CA PRO A 39 -24.91 0.00 8.96
C PRO A 39 -25.96 -0.78 9.77
N LEU A 40 -26.64 -1.76 9.16
CA LEU A 40 -27.71 -2.53 9.82
C LEU A 40 -27.16 -3.65 10.71
N LEU A 41 -25.96 -4.14 10.42
CA LEU A 41 -25.32 -5.28 11.08
C LEU A 41 -24.12 -4.86 11.94
N SER A 42 -23.96 -3.56 12.16
CA SER A 42 -22.85 -2.95 12.89
C SER A 42 -23.34 -2.24 14.15
N ASP A 43 -22.59 -2.38 15.23
CA ASP A 43 -22.81 -1.72 16.52
C ASP A 43 -21.78 -0.61 16.81
N LEU A 44 -20.84 -0.40 15.89
CA LEU A 44 -19.80 0.62 15.94
C LEU A 44 -19.74 1.39 14.61
N CYS A 45 -19.52 2.70 14.69
CA CYS A 45 -19.17 3.53 13.55
C CYS A 45 -17.88 4.29 13.86
N LEU A 46 -16.92 4.20 12.94
CA LEU A 46 -15.60 4.79 13.01
C LEU A 46 -15.54 5.98 12.05
N LEU A 47 -15.20 7.16 12.56
CA LEU A 47 -15.00 8.35 11.72
C LEU A 47 -13.52 8.47 11.33
N CYS A 48 -13.23 8.24 10.06
CA CYS A 48 -11.88 8.29 9.51
C CYS A 48 -11.40 9.74 9.27
N LYS A 49 -10.08 9.89 9.03
CA LYS A 49 -9.39 11.14 8.72
C LYS A 49 -10.01 11.92 7.55
N ASP A 50 -10.49 11.21 6.55
CA ASP A 50 -11.15 11.74 5.35
C ASP A 50 -12.61 12.13 5.60
N GLY A 51 -13.10 12.02 6.84
CA GLY A 51 -14.48 12.33 7.22
C GLY A 51 -15.47 11.23 6.86
N VAL A 52 -15.00 10.11 6.32
CA VAL A 52 -15.85 8.97 5.97
C VAL A 52 -16.18 8.15 7.21
N LYS A 53 -17.44 7.71 7.30
CA LYS A 53 -17.92 6.82 8.36
C LYS A 53 -17.81 5.38 7.90
N VAL A 54 -17.15 4.54 8.70
CA VAL A 54 -17.00 3.11 8.46
C VAL A 54 -17.71 2.32 9.55
N HIS A 55 -18.63 1.45 9.16
CA HIS A 55 -19.43 0.63 10.07
C HIS A 55 -18.74 -0.70 10.38
N ALA A 56 -18.67 -1.07 11.65
CA ALA A 56 -18.00 -2.29 12.11
C ALA A 56 -18.69 -2.93 13.31
N CYS A 57 -18.29 -4.17 13.62
CA CYS A 57 -18.76 -4.95 14.75
C CYS A 57 -17.70 -4.89 15.85
N ARG A 58 -18.03 -4.21 16.94
CA ARG A 58 -17.18 -3.99 18.11
C ARG A 58 -16.60 -5.29 18.64
N MET A 59 -17.42 -6.33 18.76
CA MET A 59 -16.96 -7.64 19.27
C MET A 59 -15.89 -8.29 18.39
N LEU A 60 -16.01 -8.19 17.06
CA LEU A 60 -15.01 -8.76 16.16
C LEU A 60 -13.68 -8.02 16.30
N LEU A 61 -13.70 -6.68 16.34
CA LEU A 61 -12.47 -5.89 16.52
C LEU A 61 -11.77 -6.19 17.85
N MET A 62 -12.52 -6.24 18.95
CA MET A 62 -11.97 -6.58 20.28
C MET A 62 -11.44 -8.02 20.35
N ALA A 63 -11.97 -8.94 19.55
CA ALA A 63 -11.45 -10.30 19.45
C ALA A 63 -10.14 -10.34 18.65
N SER A 64 -10.01 -9.48 17.62
CA SER A 64 -8.86 -9.46 16.71
C SER A 64 -7.63 -8.71 17.22
N SER A 65 -7.77 -7.73 18.11
CA SER A 65 -6.64 -6.97 18.67
C SER A 65 -6.87 -6.58 20.13
N ASP A 66 -5.81 -6.71 20.93
CA ASP A 66 -5.78 -6.18 22.29
C ASP A 66 -5.85 -4.65 22.32
N VAL A 67 -5.33 -3.97 21.29
CA VAL A 67 -5.45 -2.50 21.16
C VAL A 67 -6.91 -2.12 20.95
N PHE A 68 -7.61 -2.81 20.05
CA PHE A 68 -9.06 -2.62 19.88
C PHE A 68 -9.82 -2.97 21.15
N ARG A 69 -9.44 -4.06 21.84
CA ARG A 69 -10.05 -4.45 23.11
C ARG A 69 -9.94 -3.34 24.13
N GLN A 70 -8.74 -2.81 24.37
CA GLN A 70 -8.52 -1.74 25.35
C GLN A 70 -9.22 -0.43 24.95
N MET A 71 -9.14 -0.05 23.67
CA MET A 71 -9.77 1.15 23.13
C MET A 71 -11.30 1.10 23.28
N LEU A 72 -11.90 -0.07 23.07
CA LEU A 72 -13.35 -0.22 23.06
C LEU A 72 -13.88 -0.60 24.46
N SER A 73 -13.19 -1.41 25.25
CA SER A 73 -13.70 -1.96 26.53
C SER A 73 -13.89 -0.93 27.64
N ASN A 74 -13.09 0.14 27.64
CA ASN A 74 -13.07 1.10 28.73
C ASN A 74 -14.24 2.08 28.58
N GLY A 75 -15.06 2.20 29.62
CA GLY A 75 -16.26 3.05 29.72
C GLY A 75 -16.05 4.56 29.57
N MET A 76 -15.02 5.02 28.85
CA MET A 76 -14.84 6.43 28.47
C MET A 76 -15.99 6.84 27.55
N ALA A 77 -16.31 8.13 27.45
CA ALA A 77 -17.50 8.62 26.70
C ALA A 77 -17.65 8.04 25.28
N GLU A 78 -16.54 7.63 24.64
CA GLU A 78 -16.48 6.92 23.36
C GLU A 78 -17.11 5.51 23.37
N SER A 79 -17.18 4.81 24.50
CA SER A 79 -17.83 3.50 24.61
C SER A 79 -19.37 3.59 24.60
N SER A 80 -19.92 4.77 24.90
CA SER A 80 -21.35 5.07 24.82
C SER A 80 -21.74 5.73 23.50
N MET A 81 -20.75 6.28 22.78
CA MET A 81 -20.97 6.96 21.53
C MET A 81 -20.72 6.03 20.35
N PHE A 82 -21.73 5.97 19.50
CA PHE A 82 -21.75 5.40 18.16
C PHE A 82 -20.64 5.93 17.21
N ASN A 83 -19.62 6.65 17.67
CA ASN A 83 -18.63 7.35 16.84
C ASN A 83 -17.26 7.44 17.53
N SER A 84 -16.38 6.44 17.33
CA SER A 84 -14.95 6.59 17.66
C SER A 84 -14.24 7.32 16.51
N ARG A 85 -13.43 8.34 16.80
CA ARG A 85 -12.70 9.09 15.77
C ARG A 85 -11.32 8.50 15.57
N LEU A 86 -10.94 8.27 14.32
CA LEU A 86 -9.61 7.80 13.91
C LEU A 86 -8.94 8.89 13.03
N PRO A 87 -8.38 9.94 13.65
CA PRO A 87 -7.89 11.12 12.93
C PRO A 87 -6.67 10.84 12.04
N GLU A 88 -5.96 9.74 12.26
CA GLU A 88 -4.75 9.38 11.51
C GLU A 88 -5.02 8.37 10.39
N ILE A 89 -6.19 7.73 10.37
CA ILE A 89 -6.49 6.59 9.49
C ILE A 89 -7.52 7.00 8.43
N SER A 90 -7.22 6.75 7.14
CA SER A 90 -8.17 6.92 6.04
C SER A 90 -9.11 5.72 5.90
N SER A 91 -10.28 5.93 5.30
CA SER A 91 -11.20 4.82 5.02
C SER A 91 -10.63 3.83 4.00
N SER A 92 -9.81 4.31 3.06
CA SER A 92 -9.13 3.45 2.08
C SER A 92 -8.20 2.42 2.73
N ALA A 93 -7.57 2.75 3.85
CA ALA A 93 -6.72 1.84 4.61
C ALA A 93 -7.52 1.00 5.61
N LEU A 94 -8.55 1.57 6.22
CA LEU A 94 -9.35 0.90 7.23
C LEU A 94 -10.20 -0.22 6.64
N LEU A 95 -10.84 -0.01 5.48
CA LEU A 95 -11.75 -1.00 4.88
C LEU A 95 -11.05 -2.34 4.55
N PRO A 96 -9.91 -2.38 3.84
CA PRO A 96 -9.18 -3.62 3.61
C PRO A 96 -8.66 -4.26 4.90
N THR A 97 -8.31 -3.44 5.90
CA THR A 97 -7.92 -3.96 7.22
C THR A 97 -9.08 -4.68 7.89
N LEU A 98 -10.27 -4.08 7.90
CA LEU A 98 -11.49 -4.70 8.43
C LEU A 98 -11.87 -5.95 7.65
N GLU A 99 -11.76 -5.94 6.32
CA GLU A 99 -11.97 -7.12 5.48
C GLU A 99 -11.09 -8.29 5.96
N TYR A 100 -9.80 -8.03 6.19
CA TYR A 100 -8.88 -9.02 6.72
C TYR A 100 -9.26 -9.51 8.12
N LEU A 101 -9.68 -8.61 9.02
CA LEU A 101 -10.08 -9.00 10.37
C LEU A 101 -11.32 -9.90 10.38
N TYR A 102 -12.22 -9.70 9.41
CA TYR A 102 -13.47 -10.45 9.32
C TYR A 102 -13.30 -11.78 8.60
N THR A 103 -12.47 -11.80 7.55
CA THR A 103 -12.42 -12.92 6.61
C THR A 103 -11.09 -13.66 6.61
N GLY A 104 -10.04 -13.10 7.22
CA GLY A 104 -8.68 -13.59 7.11
C GLY A 104 -8.05 -13.35 5.74
N ALA A 105 -8.71 -12.61 4.83
CA ALA A 105 -8.21 -12.33 3.49
C ALA A 105 -8.50 -10.88 3.07
N ILE A 106 -7.76 -10.41 2.06
CA ILE A 106 -8.02 -9.15 1.38
C ILE A 106 -8.25 -9.55 -0.06
N THR A 107 -9.51 -9.54 -0.49
CA THR A 107 -9.97 -10.15 -1.74
C THR A 107 -10.81 -9.21 -2.58
N GLN A 108 -11.40 -8.18 -1.97
CA GLN A 108 -12.39 -7.31 -2.63
C GLN A 108 -11.79 -6.02 -3.19
N HIS A 109 -10.49 -5.78 -3.02
CA HIS A 109 -9.84 -4.56 -3.47
C HIS A 109 -8.61 -4.86 -4.32
N GLU A 110 -8.56 -4.28 -5.52
CA GLU A 110 -7.28 -4.00 -6.18
C GLU A 110 -6.48 -3.13 -5.22
N MET A 111 -5.45 -3.72 -4.61
CA MET A 111 -4.61 -3.01 -3.65
C MET A 111 -3.57 -2.23 -4.43
N ASP A 112 -3.69 -0.92 -4.39
CA ASP A 112 -2.60 -0.03 -4.81
C ASP A 112 -1.56 0.08 -3.68
N LEU A 113 -0.33 0.45 -4.01
CA LEU A 113 0.80 0.64 -3.12
C LEU A 113 0.50 1.69 -2.05
N GLY A 114 -0.19 2.77 -2.43
CA GLY A 114 -0.65 3.79 -1.46
C GLY A 114 -1.56 3.21 -0.38
N THR A 115 -2.51 2.38 -0.76
CA THR A 115 -3.41 1.66 0.15
C THR A 115 -2.65 0.59 0.93
N ALA A 116 -1.71 -0.13 0.31
CA ALA A 116 -0.86 -1.10 1.00
C ALA A 116 -0.07 -0.44 2.14
N PHE A 117 0.51 0.75 1.91
CA PHE A 117 1.15 1.54 2.97
C PHE A 117 0.18 2.00 4.04
N GLY A 118 -1.01 2.43 3.66
CA GLY A 118 -2.08 2.78 4.59
C GLY A 118 -2.45 1.59 5.48
N VAL A 119 -2.70 0.42 4.89
CA VAL A 119 -3.02 -0.83 5.61
C VAL A 119 -1.86 -1.25 6.50
N PHE A 120 -0.62 -1.11 6.03
CA PHE A 120 0.57 -1.37 6.84
C PHE A 120 0.60 -0.48 8.09
N HIS A 121 0.38 0.83 7.93
CA HIS A 121 0.31 1.76 9.05
C HIS A 121 -0.81 1.39 10.04
N VAL A 122 -2.01 1.05 9.55
CA VAL A 122 -3.13 0.61 10.39
C VAL A 122 -2.80 -0.69 11.14
N ALA A 123 -2.16 -1.65 10.47
CA ALA A 123 -1.74 -2.91 11.06
C ALA A 123 -0.74 -2.70 12.20
N THR A 124 0.24 -1.82 12.01
CA THR A 124 1.19 -1.45 13.07
C THR A 124 0.49 -0.71 14.21
N PHE A 125 -0.39 0.26 13.90
CA PHE A 125 -1.10 1.06 14.90
C PHE A 125 -1.99 0.20 15.82
N PHE A 126 -2.74 -0.75 15.25
CA PHE A 126 -3.58 -1.66 16.03
C PHE A 126 -2.88 -2.96 16.45
N ASN A 127 -1.56 -3.05 16.29
CA ASN A 127 -0.76 -4.21 16.66
C ASN A 127 -1.31 -5.54 16.07
N LEU A 128 -1.37 -5.60 14.74
CA LEU A 128 -1.84 -6.73 13.94
C LEU A 128 -0.67 -7.40 13.20
N PRO A 129 0.20 -8.16 13.88
CA PRO A 129 1.47 -8.64 13.31
C PRO A 129 1.28 -9.58 12.12
N THR A 130 0.22 -10.40 12.11
CA THR A 130 -0.08 -11.30 10.99
C THR A 130 -0.46 -10.53 9.73
N LEU A 131 -1.24 -9.44 9.87
CA LEU A 131 -1.57 -8.56 8.75
C LEU A 131 -0.31 -7.84 8.26
N GLU A 132 0.47 -7.29 9.19
CA GLU A 132 1.73 -6.61 8.88
C GLU A 132 2.66 -7.50 8.05
N ALA A 133 2.88 -8.75 8.48
CA ALA A 133 3.71 -9.70 7.76
C ALA A 133 3.17 -10.01 6.35
N ARG A 134 1.84 -10.12 6.19
CA ARG A 134 1.23 -10.35 4.87
C ARG A 134 1.41 -9.17 3.93
N ILE A 135 1.23 -7.94 4.41
CA ILE A 135 1.41 -6.73 3.60
C ILE A 135 2.89 -6.57 3.21
N LYS A 136 3.84 -6.90 4.10
CA LYS A 136 5.28 -6.91 3.75
C LYS A 136 5.60 -7.78 2.53
N LEU A 137 4.94 -8.93 2.41
CA LEU A 137 5.12 -9.83 1.27
C LEU A 137 4.52 -9.28 -0.04
N LEU A 138 3.59 -8.33 0.03
CA LEU A 138 2.95 -7.74 -1.15
C LEU A 138 3.74 -6.56 -1.72
N PHE A 139 4.50 -5.82 -0.90
CA PHE A 139 5.24 -4.64 -1.37
C PHE A 139 6.12 -4.89 -2.60
N PRO A 140 6.93 -5.96 -2.69
CA PRO A 140 7.76 -6.19 -3.87
C PRO A 140 6.95 -6.39 -5.16
N ILE A 141 5.78 -7.03 -5.05
CA ILE A 141 4.88 -7.29 -6.20
C ILE A 141 4.28 -5.97 -6.67
N LEU A 142 3.76 -5.16 -5.75
CA LEU A 142 3.16 -3.86 -6.06
C LEU A 142 4.18 -2.87 -6.64
N ILE A 143 5.42 -2.90 -6.15
CA ILE A 143 6.51 -2.08 -6.71
C ILE A 143 6.87 -2.54 -8.13
N ALA A 144 6.90 -3.85 -8.38
CA ALA A 144 7.26 -4.42 -9.68
C ALA A 144 6.21 -4.17 -10.77
N ASP A 145 4.92 -4.10 -10.40
CA ASP A 145 3.82 -3.83 -11.35
C ASP A 145 3.93 -2.43 -11.99
N GLY A 146 4.67 -1.49 -11.37
CA GLY A 146 5.11 -0.23 -12.00
C GLY A 146 3.96 0.71 -12.42
N SER A 147 2.72 0.39 -12.04
CA SER A 147 1.51 1.14 -12.36
C SER A 147 1.40 2.43 -11.55
N GLU A 148 2.10 2.50 -10.41
CA GLU A 148 1.96 3.59 -9.47
C GLU A 148 3.05 4.66 -9.56
N TYR A 149 2.55 5.89 -9.52
CA TYR A 149 3.31 7.08 -9.72
C TYR A 149 4.42 7.15 -8.68
N PRO A 150 5.64 7.47 -9.10
CA PRO A 150 6.75 7.45 -8.18
C PRO A 150 6.60 8.53 -7.08
N ALA A 151 5.66 9.48 -7.21
CA ALA A 151 5.27 10.41 -6.14
C ALA A 151 4.76 9.70 -4.87
N ILE A 152 4.04 8.58 -5.03
CA ILE A 152 3.57 7.75 -3.91
C ILE A 152 4.76 7.05 -3.25
N LEU A 153 5.65 6.44 -4.04
CA LEU A 153 6.92 5.86 -3.57
C LEU A 153 7.75 6.90 -2.79
N ALA A 154 7.84 8.12 -3.32
CA ALA A 154 8.58 9.23 -2.73
C ALA A 154 7.99 9.71 -1.40
N GLN A 155 6.66 9.80 -1.31
CA GLN A 155 5.96 10.16 -0.07
C GLN A 155 6.19 9.12 1.04
N HIS A 156 6.34 7.85 0.67
CA HIS A 156 6.38 6.74 1.63
C HIS A 156 7.82 6.28 1.98
N LEU A 157 8.84 6.83 1.32
CA LEU A 157 10.25 6.55 1.64
C LEU A 157 10.60 6.89 3.09
N SER A 158 10.19 8.06 3.59
CA SER A 158 10.42 8.43 4.99
C SER A 158 9.65 7.54 5.97
N THR A 159 8.47 7.05 5.57
CA THR A 159 7.70 6.13 6.43
C THR A 159 8.35 4.75 6.49
N LEU A 160 8.91 4.23 5.38
CA LEU A 160 9.61 2.95 5.36
C LEU A 160 10.79 2.92 6.34
N GLU A 161 11.57 4.01 6.38
CA GLU A 161 12.68 4.15 7.34
C GLU A 161 12.17 4.20 8.78
N ALA A 162 11.11 4.96 9.05
CA ALA A 162 10.50 5.04 10.37
C ALA A 162 9.99 3.69 10.89
N TYR A 163 9.51 2.82 9.99
CA TYR A 163 9.05 1.46 10.32
C TYR A 163 10.16 0.39 10.25
N GLY A 164 11.42 0.77 10.03
CA GLY A 164 12.55 -0.17 9.94
C GLY A 164 12.48 -1.12 8.75
N LEU A 165 11.75 -0.76 7.69
CA LEU A 165 11.61 -1.53 6.45
C LEU A 165 12.75 -1.26 5.47
N THR A 166 13.98 -1.32 5.96
CA THR A 166 15.18 -0.97 5.17
C THR A 166 15.39 -1.90 3.99
N HIS A 167 14.98 -3.17 4.09
CA HIS A 167 15.07 -4.14 3.00
C HIS A 167 14.25 -3.76 1.75
N LEU A 168 13.18 -2.97 1.92
CA LEU A 168 12.36 -2.49 0.81
C LEU A 168 12.88 -1.19 0.21
N LEU A 169 13.86 -0.53 0.85
CA LEU A 169 14.40 0.74 0.33
C LEU A 169 15.05 0.54 -1.03
N ASP A 170 15.85 -0.51 -1.20
CA ASP A 170 16.51 -0.80 -2.47
C ASP A 170 15.49 -1.10 -3.59
N ASP A 171 14.41 -1.80 -3.26
CA ASP A 171 13.32 -2.09 -4.21
C ASP A 171 12.55 -0.83 -4.59
N VAL A 172 12.22 0.03 -3.62
CA VAL A 172 11.52 1.30 -3.84
C VAL A 172 12.37 2.27 -4.63
N VAL A 173 13.66 2.39 -4.30
CA VAL A 173 14.62 3.23 -5.01
C VAL A 173 14.86 2.69 -6.42
N GLY A 174 14.93 1.36 -6.59
CA GLY A 174 14.96 0.70 -7.89
C GLY A 174 13.70 0.95 -8.73
N GLY A 175 12.53 0.96 -8.10
CA GLY A 175 11.25 1.33 -8.73
C GLY A 175 11.24 2.79 -9.16
N ILE A 176 11.72 3.71 -8.33
CA ILE A 176 11.88 5.13 -8.68
C ILE A 176 12.85 5.29 -9.85
N GLU A 177 13.99 4.58 -9.84
CA GLU A 177 14.95 4.56 -10.94
C GLU A 177 14.32 4.06 -12.24
N LEU A 178 13.57 2.94 -12.19
CA LEU A 178 12.88 2.37 -13.34
C LEU A 178 11.81 3.32 -13.87
N CYS A 179 11.03 3.93 -12.99
CA CYS A 179 10.02 4.92 -13.35
C CYS A 179 10.65 6.17 -13.97
N LEU A 180 11.77 6.66 -13.43
CA LEU A 180 12.56 7.72 -14.05
C LEU A 180 12.99 7.29 -15.45
N ARG A 181 13.60 6.10 -15.62
CA ARG A 181 14.01 5.56 -16.93
C ARG A 181 12.84 5.53 -17.93
N CYS A 182 11.66 5.10 -17.52
CA CYS A 182 10.48 4.98 -18.38
C CYS A 182 9.80 6.34 -18.68
N HIS A 183 9.71 7.25 -17.71
CA HIS A 183 8.96 8.52 -17.84
C HIS A 183 9.78 9.69 -18.43
N CYS A 184 11.09 9.53 -18.65
CA CYS A 184 11.93 10.49 -19.37
C CYS A 184 11.36 10.97 -20.71
N CYS A 185 10.53 10.12 -21.32
CA CYS A 185 10.00 10.32 -22.67
C CYS A 185 8.67 11.09 -22.70
N ALA A 186 7.96 11.27 -21.57
CA ALA A 186 6.55 11.70 -21.61
C ALA A 186 6.18 12.96 -20.80
N ALA A 187 6.84 13.28 -19.67
CA ALA A 187 6.46 14.46 -18.88
C ALA A 187 7.58 14.98 -17.96
N HIS A 188 7.43 16.21 -17.48
CA HIS A 188 8.39 16.94 -16.63
C HIS A 188 8.80 16.12 -15.37
N PRO A 189 10.08 15.71 -15.22
CA PRO A 189 10.56 14.98 -14.04
C PRO A 189 10.39 15.74 -12.71
N SER A 190 10.12 17.05 -12.80
CA SER A 190 10.08 18.00 -11.69
C SER A 190 8.81 17.95 -10.85
N THR A 191 7.69 17.46 -11.40
CA THR A 191 6.45 17.28 -10.63
C THR A 191 6.54 16.04 -9.74
N PHE A 192 7.20 15.00 -10.25
CA PHE A 192 7.35 13.73 -9.58
C PHE A 192 8.18 13.85 -8.28
N LEU A 193 9.38 14.41 -8.37
CA LEU A 193 10.29 14.42 -7.21
C LEU A 193 9.86 15.37 -6.09
N ARG A 194 8.93 16.31 -6.31
CA ARG A 194 8.53 17.30 -5.28
C ARG A 194 8.10 16.71 -3.95
N HIS A 195 7.52 15.50 -3.96
CA HIS A 195 7.06 14.82 -2.75
C HIS A 195 8.14 13.99 -2.06
N LEU A 196 9.34 13.91 -2.65
CA LEU A 196 10.47 13.18 -2.07
C LEU A 196 11.04 13.95 -0.88
N SER A 197 11.18 13.27 0.24
CA SER A 197 11.83 13.81 1.44
C SER A 197 13.32 14.03 1.20
N THR A 198 13.96 14.88 2.00
CA THR A 198 15.43 15.08 1.97
C THR A 198 16.19 13.77 2.17
N GLN A 199 15.64 12.89 3.01
CA GLN A 199 16.24 11.59 3.31
C GLN A 199 16.05 10.59 2.14
N GLY A 200 14.86 10.58 1.52
CA GLY A 200 14.61 9.80 0.30
C GLY A 200 15.49 10.21 -0.89
N MET A 201 15.88 11.48 -0.94
CA MET A 201 16.88 11.98 -1.88
C MET A 201 18.28 11.47 -1.59
N LEU A 202 18.70 11.44 -0.32
CA LEU A 202 20.01 10.92 0.07
C LEU A 202 20.12 9.42 -0.23
N SER A 203 19.08 8.65 0.10
CA SER A 203 19.05 7.21 -0.22
C SER A 203 19.06 6.95 -1.73
N LEU A 204 18.33 7.73 -2.52
CA LEU A 204 18.41 7.67 -3.99
C LEU A 204 19.82 8.03 -4.49
N ALA A 205 20.46 9.06 -3.94
CA ALA A 205 21.81 9.45 -4.33
C ALA A 205 22.87 8.40 -3.95
N ASP A 206 22.75 7.78 -2.78
CA ASP A 206 23.64 6.71 -2.32
C ASP A 206 23.44 5.43 -3.14
N PHE A 207 22.20 5.08 -3.49
CA PHE A 207 21.91 3.96 -4.40
C PHE A 207 22.46 4.19 -5.81
N LEU A 208 22.32 5.41 -6.35
CA LEU A 208 22.94 5.77 -7.63
C LEU A 208 24.46 5.71 -7.54
N ARG A 209 25.05 6.10 -6.40
CA ARG A 209 26.50 6.01 -6.16
C ARG A 209 26.98 4.56 -6.13
N SER A 210 26.28 3.68 -5.40
CA SER A 210 26.66 2.27 -5.25
C SER A 210 26.63 1.52 -6.60
N LYS A 211 25.67 1.82 -7.48
CA LYS A 211 25.64 1.25 -8.83
C LYS A 211 26.74 1.77 -9.76
N ASN A 212 27.38 2.89 -9.43
CA ASN A 212 28.33 3.59 -10.30
C ASN A 212 29.79 3.53 -9.83
N GLU A 213 30.09 2.73 -8.80
CA GLU A 213 31.43 2.63 -8.18
C GLU A 213 32.55 2.26 -9.18
N HIS A 214 32.18 1.68 -10.32
CA HIS A 214 33.11 1.27 -11.39
C HIS A 214 32.88 1.96 -12.74
N ALA A 215 31.98 2.94 -12.83
CA ALA A 215 31.68 3.61 -14.10
C ALA A 215 32.63 4.79 -14.34
N THR A 216 33.32 4.78 -15.48
CA THR A 216 34.25 5.84 -15.89
C THR A 216 33.59 6.97 -16.68
N VAL A 217 32.33 6.77 -17.11
CA VAL A 217 31.55 7.73 -17.92
C VAL A 217 30.12 7.76 -17.42
N PHE A 218 29.57 8.96 -17.22
CA PHE A 218 28.18 9.16 -16.84
C PHE A 218 27.24 8.57 -17.91
N SER A 219 26.40 7.61 -17.55
CA SER A 219 25.37 7.13 -18.46
C SER A 219 24.31 8.20 -18.67
N PHE A 220 23.61 8.15 -19.81
CA PHE A 220 22.49 9.03 -20.09
C PHE A 220 21.41 8.97 -18.98
N MET A 221 21.26 7.80 -18.34
CA MET A 221 20.30 7.59 -17.26
C MET A 221 20.76 8.22 -15.93
N GLU A 222 22.04 8.14 -15.60
CA GLU A 222 22.59 8.86 -14.44
C GLU A 222 22.47 10.37 -14.62
N TYR A 223 22.68 10.88 -15.84
CA TYR A 223 22.47 12.30 -16.13
C TYR A 223 21.02 12.72 -15.88
N ILE A 224 20.04 11.92 -16.31
CA ILE A 224 18.63 12.20 -16.05
C ILE A 224 18.36 12.19 -14.55
N CYS A 225 18.86 11.19 -13.81
CA CYS A 225 18.67 11.11 -12.38
C CYS A 225 19.25 12.35 -11.70
N VAL A 226 20.53 12.68 -11.93
CA VAL A 226 21.19 13.87 -11.37
C VAL A 226 20.48 15.17 -11.77
N ARG A 227 20.06 15.31 -13.03
CA ARG A 227 19.28 16.46 -13.47
C ARG A 227 17.96 16.57 -12.71
N SER A 228 17.30 15.46 -12.45
CA SER A 228 16.05 15.42 -11.70
C SER A 228 16.30 15.79 -10.22
N LEU A 229 17.39 15.33 -9.61
CA LEU A 229 17.83 15.74 -8.27
C LEU A 229 18.11 17.26 -8.20
N LEU A 230 18.74 17.83 -9.22
CA LEU A 230 19.01 19.28 -9.29
C LEU A 230 17.73 20.10 -9.39
N ILE A 231 16.78 19.65 -10.21
CA ILE A 231 15.48 20.32 -10.34
C ILE A 231 14.68 20.21 -9.04
N TRP A 232 14.75 19.07 -8.35
CA TRP A 232 14.19 18.91 -7.02
C TRP A 232 14.80 19.91 -6.02
N GLY A 233 16.13 20.03 -5.97
CA GLY A 233 16.80 20.98 -5.09
C GLY A 233 16.40 22.42 -5.40
N ALA A 234 16.29 22.76 -6.67
CA ALA A 234 15.81 24.06 -7.12
C ALA A 234 14.36 24.35 -6.70
N SER A 235 13.51 23.32 -6.62
CA SER A 235 12.11 23.46 -6.20
C SER A 235 11.93 23.91 -4.75
N HIS A 236 12.92 23.64 -3.89
CA HIS A 236 12.97 24.14 -2.50
C HIS A 236 13.50 25.57 -2.38
N ILE A 237 14.05 26.14 -3.46
CA ILE A 237 14.62 27.49 -3.47
C ILE A 237 13.64 28.51 -4.06
N SER A 238 13.28 28.36 -5.34
CA SER A 238 12.32 29.25 -6.02
C SER A 238 11.82 28.67 -7.35
N ARG A 239 10.68 29.19 -7.86
CA ARG A 239 10.19 28.82 -9.20
C ARG A 239 11.15 29.22 -10.31
N GLU A 240 11.83 30.36 -10.16
CA GLU A 240 12.83 30.84 -11.12
C GLU A 240 14.03 29.90 -11.22
N ALA A 241 14.46 29.31 -10.10
CA ALA A 241 15.51 28.31 -10.08
C ALA A 241 15.09 27.03 -10.83
N VAL A 242 13.85 26.57 -10.63
CA VAL A 242 13.29 25.43 -11.37
C VAL A 242 13.29 25.72 -12.88
N ASP A 243 12.77 26.89 -13.29
CA ASP A 243 12.73 27.30 -14.69
C ASP A 243 14.13 27.38 -15.32
N PHE A 244 15.12 27.83 -14.55
CA PHE A 244 16.52 27.88 -15.00
C PHE A 244 17.05 26.47 -15.34
N PHE A 245 16.85 25.49 -14.46
CA PHE A 245 17.32 24.12 -14.70
C PHE A 245 16.48 23.35 -15.72
N GLU A 246 15.18 23.67 -15.83
CA GLU A 246 14.32 23.07 -16.86
C GLU A 246 14.67 23.56 -18.27
N LYS A 247 15.01 24.85 -18.44
CA LYS A 247 15.42 25.46 -19.71
C LYS A 247 16.78 24.98 -20.22
N LYS A 248 17.62 24.36 -19.37
CA LYS A 248 18.89 23.77 -19.81
C LYS A 248 18.60 22.51 -20.64
N PRO A 249 19.23 22.37 -21.82
CA PRO A 249 18.93 21.29 -22.77
C PRO A 249 19.11 19.93 -22.10
N LYS A 250 18.15 19.02 -22.33
CA LYS A 250 18.33 17.60 -22.04
C LYS A 250 19.54 17.16 -22.89
N GLN A 251 20.55 16.52 -22.31
CA GLN A 251 21.72 16.02 -23.06
C GLN A 251 21.38 15.21 -24.34
N VAL A 252 20.13 14.74 -24.47
CA VAL A 252 19.55 14.13 -25.68
C VAL A 252 19.86 14.92 -26.95
N ASP A 253 19.67 16.25 -26.95
CA ASP A 253 19.85 17.04 -28.17
C ASP A 253 21.32 17.04 -28.60
N CYS A 254 22.25 17.14 -27.66
CA CYS A 254 23.69 17.12 -27.96
C CYS A 254 24.19 15.71 -28.35
N TYR A 255 23.64 14.64 -27.76
CA TYR A 255 24.05 13.25 -28.05
C TYR A 255 23.44 12.71 -29.36
N GLN A 256 22.16 12.98 -29.62
CA GLN A 256 21.51 12.62 -30.89
C GLN A 256 22.09 13.46 -32.04
N GLN A 257 22.32 14.76 -31.85
CA GLN A 257 22.94 15.61 -32.86
C GLN A 257 24.39 15.20 -33.15
N LYS A 258 25.18 14.79 -32.14
CA LYS A 258 26.52 14.19 -32.36
C LYS A 258 26.47 12.84 -33.06
N ARG A 259 25.52 11.95 -32.70
CA ARG A 259 25.34 10.64 -33.35
C ARG A 259 24.91 10.78 -34.81
N SER A 260 23.97 11.68 -35.10
CA SER A 260 23.53 11.99 -36.47
C SER A 260 24.64 12.65 -37.29
N SER A 261 25.50 13.47 -36.68
CA SER A 261 26.65 14.09 -37.35
C SER A 261 27.75 13.09 -37.67
N MET A 262 28.05 12.15 -36.75
CA MET A 262 28.98 11.04 -37.01
C MET A 262 28.46 10.07 -38.08
N GLN A 263 27.17 9.74 -38.08
CA GLN A 263 26.56 8.86 -39.09
C GLN A 263 26.53 9.49 -40.49
N ARG A 264 26.48 10.83 -40.60
CA ARG A 264 26.61 11.52 -41.89
C ARG A 264 28.05 11.51 -42.41
N MET A 265 29.06 11.68 -41.54
CA MET A 265 30.47 11.58 -41.91
C MET A 265 30.86 10.21 -42.46
N TYR A 266 30.32 9.13 -41.88
CA TYR A 266 30.54 7.76 -42.35
C TYR A 266 29.77 7.39 -43.63
N ARG A 267 28.77 8.19 -44.02
CA ARG A 267 28.03 8.02 -45.30
C ARG A 267 28.57 8.89 -46.42
N SER A 268 29.52 9.78 -46.13
CA SER A 268 30.18 10.67 -47.09
C SER A 268 31.64 10.31 -47.35
N SER A 269 32.10 9.14 -46.88
CA SER A 269 33.40 8.52 -47.18
C SER A 269 33.15 7.22 -47.93
#